data_AF-A0AAV8ZTJ3-F1
#
_entry.id   AF-A0AAV8ZTJ3-F1
#
_cell.length_a   1.000
_cell.length_b   1.000
_cell.length_c   1.000
_cell.angle_alpha   90.00
_cell.angle_beta   90.00
_cell.angle_gamma   90.00
#
_symmetry.space_group_name_H-M   'P 1'
#
loop_
_entity.id
_entity.type
_entity.pdbx_description
1 polymer ?
#
loop_
_entity_poly.entity_id
_entity_poly.type
_entity_poly.pdbx_seq_one_letter_code
_entity_poly.pdbx_strand_id
1 'polypeptide(L)'
;MPPASKREFGVILFDINSSNKEEALLTLIKICTYKWLSANKDTYKLILSNTKDSRNVKGFSNLYETNINELDPQPILECVENAEAEEGNWLDALQLAIHILKEAFEKPGIITLQILYITNLDRCSQTLDEGKVGKIIRDLKEYNIYLYIIGPNVKLPYTITSEDDVRDIMKDIKVDESIHSLAVAKKIIINTDNSVICDFKVGVHLFFSFKNSHGTQPWKVPLSFGTKLEIPVCTVKVYRKDAPFKLSSDVKNFSTVLVEDESVQLNYEDLVSGIIRHDKFVKVEGNDMFKVDGPRRDSTFYVLPDHEKPEECCQAIYNLVDVLAEQKKYAIARRVYNANTKPKFFVLVPQPDLEPKCFAMSELPYADEVNNKYKFVVPTASATESKNEDEFTQFFRSMDIWDDNCKVNIPLSPKLMLDWYSNKLVNAVAKQYLHRDLDLNEIDIDDLAETETNEFLDAFKKSWPEKTTNIDDENMD
;
A
#
# COMPACT_ATOMS: atom_id res chain seq x y z
N MET A 1 -4.08 17.11 24.61
CA MET A 1 -4.59 17.38 23.25
C MET A 1 -4.32 16.14 22.39
N PRO A 2 -5.27 15.68 21.56
CA PRO A 2 -4.96 14.62 20.60
C PRO A 2 -3.86 15.11 19.65
N PRO A 3 -2.92 14.25 19.23
CA PRO A 3 -1.87 14.63 18.30
C PRO A 3 -2.47 15.17 17.00
N ALA A 4 -1.79 16.14 16.38
CA ALA A 4 -2.20 16.65 15.08
C ALA A 4 -2.34 15.48 14.10
N SER A 5 -3.46 15.41 13.38
CA SER A 5 -3.66 14.41 12.33
C SER A 5 -2.54 14.56 11.31
N LYS A 6 -1.76 13.50 11.10
CA LYS A 6 -0.76 13.44 10.04
C LYS A 6 -1.45 13.49 8.67
N ARG A 7 -1.02 14.37 7.78
CA ARG A 7 -1.64 14.64 6.48
C ARG A 7 -0.59 14.65 5.38
N GLU A 8 -1.02 14.28 4.18
CA GLU A 8 -0.26 14.47 2.96
C GLU A 8 -0.69 15.79 2.30
N PHE A 9 0.25 16.48 1.69
CA PHE A 9 -0.05 17.64 0.85
C PHE A 9 0.60 17.43 -0.52
N GLY A 10 -0.20 17.47 -1.58
CA GLY A 10 0.31 17.22 -2.92
C GLY A 10 -0.17 18.20 -3.97
N VAL A 11 0.56 18.23 -5.08
CA VAL A 11 0.18 18.93 -6.30
C VAL A 11 0.15 17.92 -7.43
N ILE A 12 -1.00 17.80 -8.10
CA ILE A 12 -1.17 16.99 -9.30
C ILE A 12 -1.03 17.92 -10.49
N LEU A 13 -0.01 17.69 -11.31
CA LEU A 13 0.19 18.30 -12.61
C LEU A 13 -0.36 17.33 -13.66
N PHE A 14 -1.30 17.79 -14.48
CA PHE A 14 -1.86 17.00 -15.57
C PHE A 14 -1.50 17.63 -16.92
N ASP A 15 -0.91 16.85 -17.83
CA ASP A 15 -0.55 17.31 -19.17
C ASP A 15 -1.72 17.17 -20.15
N ILE A 16 -2.32 18.32 -20.50
CA ILE A 16 -3.45 18.39 -21.44
C ILE A 16 -3.04 18.05 -22.88
N ASN A 17 -1.75 18.20 -23.21
CA ASN A 17 -1.21 17.97 -24.54
C ASN A 17 -0.49 16.61 -24.68
N SER A 18 -0.62 15.71 -23.69
CA SER A 18 -0.02 14.37 -23.72
C SER A 18 -0.50 13.56 -24.93
N SER A 19 0.41 12.79 -25.55
CA SER A 19 0.05 11.86 -26.64
C SER A 19 -0.91 10.75 -26.20
N ASN A 20 -0.75 10.22 -24.99
CA ASN A 20 -1.64 9.22 -24.40
C ASN A 20 -2.62 9.87 -23.42
N LYS A 21 -3.36 10.90 -23.88
CA LYS A 21 -4.28 11.65 -23.03
C LYS A 21 -5.34 10.76 -22.37
N GLU A 22 -5.78 9.70 -23.04
CA GLU A 22 -6.79 8.77 -22.52
C GLU A 22 -6.28 7.99 -21.30
N GLU A 23 -5.16 7.26 -21.43
CA GLU A 23 -4.53 6.55 -20.30
C GLU A 23 -4.13 7.49 -19.16
N ALA A 24 -3.64 8.69 -19.51
CA ALA A 24 -3.34 9.74 -18.53
C ALA A 24 -4.60 10.16 -17.76
N LEU A 25 -5.72 10.36 -18.45
CA LEU A 25 -7.00 10.71 -17.84
C LEU A 25 -7.53 9.57 -16.95
N LEU A 26 -7.46 8.31 -17.42
CA LEU A 26 -7.80 7.15 -16.60
C LEU A 26 -6.97 7.13 -15.31
N THR A 27 -5.67 7.40 -15.42
CA THR A 27 -4.74 7.47 -14.27
C THR A 27 -5.14 8.57 -13.29
N LEU A 28 -5.43 9.78 -13.80
CA LEU A 28 -5.89 10.90 -12.98
C LEU A 28 -7.19 10.55 -12.25
N ILE A 29 -8.21 10.07 -12.97
CA ILE A 29 -9.52 9.74 -12.42
C ILE A 29 -9.41 8.65 -11.36
N LYS A 30 -8.60 7.62 -11.59
CA LYS A 30 -8.37 6.55 -10.61
C LYS A 30 -7.74 7.07 -9.32
N ILE A 31 -6.67 7.87 -9.44
CA ILE A 31 -5.98 8.45 -8.28
C ILE A 31 -6.91 9.38 -7.50
N CYS A 32 -7.65 10.25 -8.20
CA CYS A 32 -8.62 11.16 -7.59
C CYS A 32 -9.74 10.40 -6.89
N THR A 33 -10.33 9.40 -7.53
CA THR A 33 -11.40 8.57 -6.95
C THR A 33 -10.90 7.82 -5.71
N TYR A 34 -9.70 7.25 -5.76
CA TYR A 34 -9.09 6.58 -4.61
C TYR A 34 -8.93 7.55 -3.43
N LYS A 35 -8.37 8.74 -3.67
CA LYS A 35 -8.19 9.76 -2.63
C LYS A 35 -9.52 10.28 -2.09
N TRP A 36 -10.50 10.50 -2.96
CA TRP A 36 -11.85 10.92 -2.59
C TRP A 36 -12.53 9.89 -1.67
N LEU A 37 -12.47 8.60 -2.01
CA LEU A 37 -13.03 7.52 -1.20
C LEU A 37 -12.28 7.24 0.10
N SER A 38 -10.99 7.57 0.16
CA SER A 38 -10.16 7.35 1.35
C SER A 38 -10.59 8.19 2.56
N ALA A 39 -11.37 9.25 2.34
CA ALA A 39 -11.83 10.19 3.38
C ALA A 39 -10.67 10.68 4.30
N ASN A 40 -9.47 10.78 3.75
CA ASN A 40 -8.30 11.29 4.43
C ASN A 40 -8.37 12.81 4.52
N LYS A 41 -7.60 13.38 5.46
CA LYS A 41 -7.47 14.85 5.59
C LYS A 41 -6.37 15.39 4.69
N ASP A 42 -5.99 14.61 3.67
CA ASP A 42 -4.94 14.99 2.74
C ASP A 42 -5.44 16.13 1.86
N THR A 43 -4.53 16.96 1.37
CA THR A 43 -4.89 18.12 0.54
C THR A 43 -4.11 18.04 -0.75
N TYR A 44 -4.83 18.03 -1.88
CA TYR A 44 -4.24 18.03 -3.20
C TYR A 44 -4.77 19.21 -4.00
N LYS A 45 -3.87 19.84 -4.77
CA LYS A 45 -4.24 20.81 -5.79
C LYS A 45 -4.02 20.24 -7.17
N LEU A 46 -4.96 20.46 -8.08
CA LEU A 46 -4.81 20.13 -9.48
C LEU A 46 -4.36 21.36 -10.28
N ILE A 47 -3.32 21.18 -11.09
CA ILE A 47 -2.83 22.16 -12.05
C ILE A 47 -2.82 21.49 -13.42
N LEU A 48 -3.43 22.15 -14.39
CA LEU A 48 -3.37 21.74 -15.78
C LEU A 48 -2.14 22.40 -16.41
N SER A 49 -1.31 21.57 -17.03
CA SER A 49 -0.14 21.99 -17.80
C SER A 49 -0.43 21.86 -19.29
N ASN A 50 0.29 22.65 -20.09
CA ASN A 50 0.10 22.73 -21.54
C ASN A 50 -1.34 23.13 -21.92
N THR A 51 -1.89 24.11 -21.18
CA THR A 51 -3.19 24.71 -21.47
C THR A 51 -3.05 26.00 -22.25
N LYS A 52 -4.06 26.34 -23.06
CA LYS A 52 -4.14 27.65 -23.70
C LYS A 52 -4.33 28.79 -22.69
N ASP A 53 -5.16 28.54 -21.69
CA ASP A 53 -5.38 29.49 -20.59
C ASP A 53 -4.22 29.47 -19.60
N SER A 54 -3.84 30.64 -19.11
CA SER A 54 -2.78 30.83 -18.11
C SER A 54 -3.33 31.51 -16.88
N ARG A 55 -3.44 30.79 -15.77
CA ARG A 55 -3.90 31.32 -14.48
C ARG A 55 -3.18 30.63 -13.34
N ASN A 56 -2.16 31.26 -12.78
CA ASN A 56 -1.42 30.73 -11.64
C ASN A 56 -0.73 31.86 -10.86
N VAL A 57 -0.36 31.58 -9.62
CA VAL A 57 0.25 32.55 -8.70
C VAL A 57 1.61 33.11 -9.17
N LYS A 58 2.30 32.44 -10.11
CA LYS A 58 3.60 32.87 -10.64
C LYS A 58 3.51 33.59 -11.98
N GLY A 59 2.33 33.63 -12.61
CA GLY A 59 2.15 34.19 -13.95
C GLY A 59 2.90 33.43 -15.04
N PHE A 60 3.22 32.15 -14.84
CA PHE A 60 3.79 31.31 -15.89
C PHE A 60 2.77 31.07 -17.00
N SER A 61 3.24 31.01 -18.26
CA SER A 61 2.38 30.74 -19.40
C SER A 61 1.99 29.26 -19.46
N ASN A 62 0.82 29.00 -20.02
CA ASN A 62 0.28 27.67 -20.33
C ASN A 62 0.10 26.75 -19.12
N LEU A 63 -0.10 27.34 -17.94
CA LEU A 63 -0.40 26.65 -16.69
C LEU A 63 -1.66 27.23 -16.05
N TYR A 64 -2.61 26.36 -15.73
CA TYR A 64 -3.88 26.71 -15.11
C TYR A 64 -4.05 26.01 -13.75
N GLU A 65 -3.97 26.77 -12.66
CA GLU A 65 -4.26 26.33 -11.30
C GLU A 65 -5.79 26.27 -11.11
N THR A 66 -6.31 25.07 -10.85
CA THR A 66 -7.74 24.84 -10.67
C THR A 66 -8.20 25.25 -9.27
N ASN A 67 -9.51 25.53 -9.11
CA ASN A 67 -10.11 25.78 -7.79
C ASN A 67 -10.67 24.50 -7.13
N ILE A 68 -10.37 23.32 -7.69
CA ILE A 68 -10.90 22.04 -7.23
C ILE A 68 -10.04 21.56 -6.05
N ASN A 69 -10.64 21.48 -4.86
CA ASN A 69 -9.91 21.14 -3.63
C ASN A 69 -10.20 19.73 -3.09
N GLU A 70 -11.30 19.07 -3.50
CA GLU A 70 -11.79 17.82 -2.89
C GLU A 70 -11.49 16.55 -3.68
N LEU A 71 -10.68 16.65 -4.74
CA LEU A 71 -10.37 15.55 -5.66
C LEU A 71 -11.60 14.75 -6.16
N ASP A 72 -12.77 15.38 -6.17
CA ASP A 72 -13.98 14.81 -6.76
C ASP A 72 -13.71 14.54 -8.25
N PRO A 73 -13.85 13.28 -8.72
CA PRO A 73 -13.52 12.93 -10.10
C PRO A 73 -14.43 13.60 -11.13
N GLN A 74 -15.67 13.98 -10.80
CA GLN A 74 -16.59 14.57 -11.78
C GLN A 74 -16.19 16.00 -12.20
N PRO A 75 -15.99 16.97 -11.26
CA PRO A 75 -15.47 18.29 -11.62
C PRO A 75 -14.08 18.24 -12.27
N ILE A 76 -13.24 17.27 -11.90
CA ILE A 76 -11.92 17.10 -12.50
C ILE A 76 -12.03 16.69 -13.96
N LEU A 77 -12.89 15.70 -14.26
CA LEU A 77 -13.14 15.25 -15.62
C LEU A 77 -13.63 16.42 -16.49
N GLU A 78 -14.64 17.16 -16.02
CA GLU A 78 -15.17 18.33 -16.73
C GLU A 78 -14.09 19.41 -16.94
N CYS A 79 -13.24 19.64 -15.95
CA CYS A 79 -12.16 20.62 -16.06
C CYS A 79 -11.12 20.22 -17.12
N VAL A 80 -10.78 18.93 -17.23
CA VAL A 80 -9.80 18.42 -18.19
C VAL A 80 -10.37 18.39 -19.62
N GLU A 81 -11.65 18.06 -19.77
CA GLU A 81 -12.31 18.00 -21.08
C GLU A 81 -12.53 19.37 -21.72
N ASN A 82 -12.83 20.38 -20.89
CA ASN A 82 -13.04 21.75 -21.36
C ASN A 82 -11.73 22.52 -21.62
N ALA A 83 -10.58 21.96 -21.25
CA ALA A 83 -9.29 22.62 -21.42
C ALA A 83 -8.74 22.44 -22.85
N GLU A 84 -8.41 23.55 -23.50
CA GLU A 84 -7.71 23.56 -24.79
C GLU A 84 -6.20 23.38 -24.58
N ALA A 85 -5.58 22.55 -25.42
CA ALA A 85 -4.15 22.27 -25.38
C ALA A 85 -3.33 23.39 -26.05
N GLU A 86 -2.20 23.76 -25.44
CA GLU A 86 -1.17 24.62 -26.02
C GLU A 86 0.21 24.21 -25.50
N GLU A 87 1.26 24.42 -26.27
CA GLU A 87 2.62 24.04 -25.87
C GLU A 87 3.11 24.91 -24.69
N GLY A 88 3.44 24.26 -23.58
CA GLY A 88 3.96 24.91 -22.37
C GLY A 88 5.33 24.36 -21.94
N ASN A 89 5.91 25.03 -20.93
CA ASN A 89 7.17 24.61 -20.33
C ASN A 89 6.91 23.76 -19.08
N TRP A 90 7.22 22.47 -19.17
CA TRP A 90 7.01 21.50 -18.10
C TRP A 90 7.89 21.75 -16.86
N LEU A 91 9.05 22.40 -17.01
CA LEU A 91 9.88 22.82 -15.88
C LEU A 91 9.22 23.95 -15.09
N ASP A 92 8.49 24.85 -15.75
CA ASP A 92 7.73 25.90 -15.07
C ASP A 92 6.55 25.30 -14.28
N ALA A 93 5.95 24.22 -14.78
CA ALA A 93 4.93 23.45 -14.04
C ALA A 93 5.50 22.89 -12.74
N LEU A 94 6.69 22.27 -12.80
CA LEU A 94 7.38 21.77 -11.60
C LEU A 94 7.75 22.89 -10.63
N GLN A 95 8.24 24.03 -11.12
CA GLN A 95 8.57 25.17 -10.26
C GLN A 95 7.33 25.75 -9.57
N LEU A 96 6.20 25.80 -10.26
CA LEU A 96 4.94 26.23 -9.68
C LEU A 96 4.48 25.26 -8.58
N ALA A 97 4.53 23.95 -8.85
CA ALA A 97 4.19 22.92 -7.87
C ALA A 97 5.07 23.01 -6.62
N ILE A 98 6.40 23.11 -6.79
CA ILE A 98 7.35 23.29 -5.69
C ILE A 98 7.02 24.56 -4.91
N HIS A 99 6.72 25.68 -5.56
CA HIS A 99 6.38 26.92 -4.87
C HIS A 99 5.15 26.76 -3.96
N ILE A 100 4.11 26.10 -4.45
CA ILE A 100 2.89 25.80 -3.67
C ILE A 100 3.22 24.88 -2.49
N LEU A 101 4.07 23.86 -2.69
CA LEU A 101 4.47 22.94 -1.64
C LEU A 101 5.33 23.61 -0.56
N LYS A 102 6.18 24.58 -0.92
CA LYS A 102 6.96 25.37 0.05
C LYS A 102 6.05 26.14 1.01
N GLU A 103 4.95 26.72 0.52
CA GLU A 103 3.95 27.37 1.37
C GLU A 103 3.20 26.37 2.27
N ALA A 104 3.03 25.14 1.79
CA ALA A 104 2.43 24.08 2.57
C ALA A 104 3.37 23.55 3.66
N PHE A 105 4.68 23.45 3.41
CA PHE A 105 5.69 22.92 4.34
C PHE A 105 5.63 23.53 5.74
N GLU A 106 5.29 24.81 5.85
CA GLU A 106 5.17 25.54 7.11
C GLU A 106 3.92 25.16 7.94
N LYS A 107 2.98 24.37 7.38
CA LYS A 107 1.73 24.00 8.05
C LYS A 107 1.94 22.79 8.98
N PRO A 108 1.45 22.84 10.23
CA PRO A 108 1.64 21.75 11.18
C PRO A 108 0.87 20.48 10.77
N GLY A 109 1.53 19.33 10.92
CA GLY A 109 0.94 18.00 10.71
C GLY A 109 1.09 17.45 9.29
N ILE A 110 1.72 18.18 8.36
CA ILE A 110 2.10 17.63 7.06
C ILE A 110 3.32 16.71 7.24
N ILE A 111 3.20 15.48 6.75
CA ILE A 111 4.26 14.47 6.83
C ILE A 111 4.91 14.16 5.48
N THR A 112 4.19 14.45 4.38
CA THR A 112 4.62 14.12 3.02
C THR A 112 4.24 15.27 2.10
N LEU A 113 5.21 15.76 1.34
CA LEU A 113 5.01 16.67 0.22
C LEU A 113 5.18 15.89 -1.08
N GLN A 114 4.22 15.97 -1.99
CA GLN A 114 4.22 15.16 -3.22
C GLN A 114 3.92 16.02 -4.46
N ILE A 115 4.64 15.78 -5.55
CA ILE A 115 4.31 16.27 -6.89
C ILE A 115 4.02 15.04 -7.74
N LEU A 116 2.79 14.93 -8.23
CA LEU A 116 2.42 13.92 -9.22
C LEU A 116 2.29 14.60 -10.57
N TYR A 117 3.17 14.29 -11.52
CA TYR A 117 3.09 14.78 -12.88
C TYR A 117 2.70 13.65 -13.83
N ILE A 118 1.48 13.72 -14.35
CA ILE A 118 0.94 12.78 -15.35
C ILE A 118 1.23 13.36 -16.75
N THR A 119 2.24 12.83 -17.43
CA THR A 119 2.73 13.31 -18.73
C THR A 119 3.62 12.28 -19.43
N ASN A 120 3.67 12.30 -20.76
CA ASN A 120 4.63 11.51 -21.55
C ASN A 120 5.92 12.29 -21.89
N LEU A 121 5.98 13.58 -21.54
CA LEU A 121 7.10 14.50 -21.82
C LEU A 121 7.50 14.62 -23.32
N ASP A 122 6.66 14.15 -24.23
CA ASP A 122 6.94 14.09 -25.67
C ASP A 122 6.50 15.34 -26.45
N ARG A 123 5.45 16.03 -25.99
CA ARG A 123 4.87 17.24 -26.63
C ARG A 123 5.00 18.50 -25.79
N CYS A 124 6.10 18.59 -25.04
CA CYS A 124 6.45 19.76 -24.23
C CYS A 124 7.51 20.62 -24.92
N SER A 125 7.61 21.89 -24.50
CA SER A 125 8.68 22.75 -24.98
C SER A 125 10.06 22.15 -24.71
N GLN A 126 10.85 22.05 -25.77
CA GLN A 126 12.23 21.54 -25.73
C GLN A 126 13.23 22.61 -25.24
N THR A 127 12.75 23.82 -24.91
CA THR A 127 13.61 24.90 -24.42
C THR A 127 14.12 24.62 -23.01
N LEU A 128 15.43 24.42 -22.91
CA LEU A 128 16.09 24.06 -21.66
C LEU A 128 16.69 25.26 -20.96
N ASP A 129 16.36 25.38 -19.69
CA ASP A 129 17.04 26.26 -18.75
C ASP A 129 17.71 25.38 -17.70
N GLU A 130 19.00 25.12 -17.87
CA GLU A 130 19.78 24.34 -16.90
C GLU A 130 19.77 24.97 -15.49
N GLY A 131 19.64 26.29 -15.40
CA GLY A 131 19.49 27.00 -14.14
C GLY A 131 18.19 26.62 -13.42
N LYS A 132 17.08 26.44 -14.17
CA LYS A 132 15.82 25.92 -13.61
C LYS A 132 15.96 24.48 -13.13
N VAL A 133 16.64 23.62 -13.89
CA VAL A 133 16.86 22.21 -13.51
C VAL A 133 17.64 22.11 -12.20
N GLY A 134 18.76 22.83 -12.08
CA GLY A 134 19.55 22.85 -10.86
C GLY A 134 18.78 23.38 -9.65
N LYS A 135 17.93 24.39 -9.85
CA LYS A 135 17.03 24.91 -8.80
C LYS A 135 15.98 23.88 -8.39
N ILE A 136 15.35 23.17 -9.33
CA ILE A 136 14.35 22.12 -9.05
C ILE A 136 14.99 21.01 -8.21
N ILE A 137 16.15 20.49 -8.61
CA ILE A 137 16.87 19.44 -7.87
C ILE A 137 17.16 19.89 -6.43
N ARG A 138 17.67 21.11 -6.25
CA ARG A 138 17.96 21.66 -4.93
C ARG A 138 16.70 21.77 -4.08
N ASP A 139 15.62 22.33 -4.64
CA ASP A 139 14.37 22.52 -3.91
C ASP A 139 13.70 21.17 -3.56
N LEU A 140 13.73 20.18 -4.45
CA LEU A 140 13.20 18.83 -4.14
C LEU A 140 13.93 18.19 -2.95
N LYS A 141 15.26 18.33 -2.88
CA LYS A 141 16.07 17.83 -1.75
C LYS A 141 15.83 18.61 -0.46
N GLU A 142 15.88 19.93 -0.54
CA GLU A 142 15.79 20.82 0.62
C GLU A 142 14.48 20.61 1.39
N TYR A 143 13.38 20.43 0.65
CA TYR A 143 12.04 20.25 1.23
C TYR A 143 11.59 18.79 1.28
N ASN A 144 12.47 17.83 0.96
CA ASN A 144 12.18 16.39 0.94
C ASN A 144 10.88 16.04 0.16
N ILE A 145 10.72 16.65 -1.02
CA ILE A 145 9.52 16.49 -1.85
C ILE A 145 9.63 15.21 -2.67
N TYR A 146 8.57 14.41 -2.65
CA TYR A 146 8.43 13.25 -3.51
C TYR A 146 7.95 13.68 -4.90
N LEU A 147 8.61 13.24 -5.96
CA LEU A 147 8.24 13.55 -7.34
C LEU A 147 7.91 12.27 -8.09
N TYR A 148 6.71 12.19 -8.66
CA TYR A 148 6.27 11.09 -9.51
C TYR A 148 6.04 11.62 -10.92
N ILE A 149 6.81 11.16 -11.89
CA ILE A 149 6.56 11.40 -13.32
C ILE A 149 5.96 10.11 -13.89
N ILE A 150 4.65 10.13 -14.16
CA ILE A 150 3.88 8.96 -14.56
C ILE A 150 3.41 9.14 -16.01
N GLY A 151 3.71 8.15 -16.84
CA GLY A 151 3.30 8.12 -18.25
C GLY A 151 4.40 7.66 -19.21
N PRO A 152 5.67 8.11 -19.07
CA PRO A 152 6.71 7.68 -19.98
C PRO A 152 6.87 6.16 -19.95
N ASN A 153 6.91 5.54 -21.13
CA ASN A 153 7.07 4.09 -21.23
C ASN A 153 8.51 3.71 -20.89
N VAL A 154 8.73 3.36 -19.63
CA VAL A 154 10.04 3.11 -19.05
C VAL A 154 10.07 1.69 -18.50
N LYS A 155 11.02 0.89 -18.98
CA LYS A 155 11.20 -0.48 -18.51
C LYS A 155 12.01 -0.49 -17.22
N LEU A 156 11.43 -1.08 -16.17
CA LEU A 156 12.17 -1.35 -14.95
C LEU A 156 13.19 -2.49 -15.18
N PRO A 157 14.40 -2.38 -14.62
CA PRO A 157 15.45 -3.38 -14.79
C PRO A 157 15.17 -4.67 -13.99
N TYR A 158 14.47 -4.58 -12.86
CA TYR A 158 14.10 -5.70 -11.99
C TYR A 158 12.89 -5.34 -11.13
N THR A 159 12.30 -6.33 -10.45
CA THR A 159 11.16 -6.17 -9.55
C THR A 159 11.50 -5.30 -8.34
N ILE A 160 10.68 -4.29 -8.07
CA ILE A 160 10.84 -3.46 -6.87
C ILE A 160 10.22 -4.17 -5.66
N THR A 161 11.00 -4.49 -4.63
CA THR A 161 10.50 -5.21 -3.45
C THR A 161 10.41 -4.37 -2.18
N SER A 162 11.11 -3.26 -2.14
CA SER A 162 11.16 -2.31 -1.04
C SER A 162 11.19 -0.86 -1.53
N GLU A 163 10.94 0.09 -0.62
CA GLU A 163 11.11 1.52 -0.93
C GLU A 163 12.59 1.87 -1.19
N ASP A 164 13.53 1.15 -0.58
CA ASP A 164 14.97 1.36 -0.81
C ASP A 164 15.37 0.95 -2.24
N ASP A 165 14.79 -0.14 -2.75
CA ASP A 165 15.02 -0.62 -4.12
C ASP A 165 14.64 0.44 -5.17
N VAL A 166 13.60 1.24 -4.89
CA VAL A 166 13.14 2.30 -5.80
C VAL A 166 14.29 3.24 -6.15
N ARG A 167 15.06 3.67 -5.15
CA ARG A 167 16.15 4.63 -5.35
C ARG A 167 17.24 4.06 -6.25
N ASP A 168 17.60 2.80 -6.03
CA ASP A 168 18.68 2.18 -6.80
C ASP A 168 18.23 1.89 -8.24
N ILE A 169 17.00 1.43 -8.42
CA ILE A 169 16.40 1.22 -9.75
C ILE A 169 16.35 2.52 -10.55
N MET A 170 15.96 3.63 -9.92
CA MET A 170 15.83 4.91 -10.60
C MET A 170 17.19 5.47 -11.08
N LYS A 171 18.32 5.01 -10.52
CA LYS A 171 19.66 5.37 -11.01
C LYS A 171 19.99 4.66 -12.33
N ASP A 172 19.56 3.40 -12.47
CA ASP A 172 19.88 2.54 -13.61
C ASP A 172 18.80 2.54 -14.70
N ILE A 173 17.82 3.43 -14.57
CA ILE A 173 16.65 3.46 -15.43
C ILE A 173 17.00 3.87 -16.87
N LYS A 174 16.48 3.11 -17.84
CA LYS A 174 16.66 3.36 -19.27
C LYS A 174 15.45 4.13 -19.81
N VAL A 175 15.71 5.33 -20.30
CA VAL A 175 14.71 6.18 -20.96
C VAL A 175 15.12 6.39 -22.42
N ASP A 176 14.17 6.74 -23.28
CA ASP A 176 14.49 7.15 -24.64
C ASP A 176 15.18 8.52 -24.64
N GLU A 177 16.50 8.51 -24.76
CA GLU A 177 17.32 9.73 -24.76
C GLU A 177 17.16 10.57 -26.03
N SER A 178 16.45 10.07 -27.06
CA SER A 178 16.08 10.89 -28.22
C SER A 178 15.06 11.98 -27.86
N ILE A 179 14.26 11.75 -26.81
CA ILE A 179 13.33 12.75 -26.26
C ILE A 179 14.09 13.56 -25.20
N HIS A 180 14.46 14.78 -25.55
CA HIS A 180 15.32 15.60 -24.71
C HIS A 180 14.72 15.87 -23.31
N SER A 181 13.41 16.12 -23.24
CA SER A 181 12.67 16.26 -21.97
C SER A 181 12.78 15.02 -21.07
N LEU A 182 12.80 13.80 -21.63
CA LEU A 182 13.00 12.57 -20.85
C LEU A 182 14.44 12.47 -20.31
N ALA A 183 15.43 12.86 -21.12
CA ALA A 183 16.82 12.90 -20.66
C ALA A 183 17.00 13.88 -19.49
N VAL A 184 16.34 15.03 -19.53
CA VAL A 184 16.33 16.01 -18.43
C VAL A 184 15.57 15.50 -17.22
N ALA A 185 14.39 14.89 -17.41
CA ALA A 185 13.64 14.27 -16.32
C ALA A 185 14.49 13.21 -15.62
N LYS A 186 15.14 12.31 -16.37
CA LYS A 186 16.09 11.34 -15.83
C LYS A 186 17.21 12.00 -15.02
N LYS A 187 17.77 13.12 -15.49
CA LYS A 187 18.77 13.89 -14.73
C LYS A 187 18.21 14.38 -13.39
N ILE A 188 16.96 14.86 -13.33
CA ILE A 188 16.30 15.25 -12.06
C ILE A 188 16.13 14.04 -11.15
N ILE A 189 15.57 12.94 -11.68
CA ILE A 189 15.31 11.70 -10.95
C ILE A 189 16.60 11.16 -10.31
N ILE A 190 17.66 10.94 -11.09
CA ILE A 190 18.95 10.39 -10.59
C ILE A 190 19.56 11.27 -9.49
N ASN A 191 19.34 12.59 -9.58
CA ASN A 191 19.89 13.54 -8.62
C ASN A 191 18.98 13.80 -7.43
N THR A 192 17.89 13.06 -7.22
CA THR A 192 16.96 13.24 -6.09
C THR A 192 16.56 11.90 -5.48
N ASP A 193 16.41 11.85 -4.16
CA ASP A 193 16.26 10.58 -3.43
C ASP A 193 14.85 9.99 -3.44
N ASN A 194 13.84 10.84 -3.66
CA ASN A 194 12.41 10.52 -3.54
C ASN A 194 11.65 10.74 -4.85
N SER A 195 12.33 10.55 -5.98
CA SER A 195 11.73 10.81 -7.28
C SER A 195 11.67 9.55 -8.12
N VAL A 196 10.58 9.37 -8.85
CA VAL A 196 10.35 8.22 -9.73
C VAL A 196 9.85 8.64 -11.09
N ILE A 197 10.24 7.88 -12.12
CA ILE A 197 9.69 7.97 -13.48
C ILE A 197 9.28 6.57 -13.93
N CYS A 198 8.03 6.42 -14.37
CA CYS A 198 7.46 5.11 -14.69
C CYS A 198 6.23 5.24 -15.60
N ASP A 199 5.77 4.09 -16.11
CA ASP A 199 4.52 4.01 -16.86
C ASP A 199 3.30 4.23 -15.94
N PHE A 200 2.11 4.32 -16.55
CA PHE A 200 0.85 4.52 -15.82
C PHE A 200 0.55 3.40 -14.81
N LYS A 201 0.81 2.14 -15.18
CA LYS A 201 0.45 0.96 -14.38
C LYS A 201 1.25 0.91 -13.09
N VAL A 202 2.57 0.98 -13.19
CA VAL A 202 3.48 0.98 -12.04
C VAL A 202 3.32 2.27 -11.23
N GLY A 203 3.18 3.41 -11.92
CA GLY A 203 3.14 4.71 -11.29
C GLY A 203 1.98 4.90 -10.32
N VAL A 204 0.78 4.40 -10.65
CA VAL A 204 -0.37 4.45 -9.73
C VAL A 204 -0.02 3.79 -8.40
N HIS A 205 0.60 2.61 -8.45
CA HIS A 205 0.94 1.85 -7.25
C HIS A 205 2.04 2.56 -6.44
N LEU A 206 3.12 3.02 -7.09
CA LEU A 206 4.20 3.77 -6.43
C LEU A 206 3.72 5.09 -5.82
N PHE A 207 2.77 5.79 -6.44
CA PHE A 207 2.20 7.03 -5.87
C PHE A 207 1.57 6.80 -4.49
N PHE A 208 0.95 5.64 -4.28
CA PHE A 208 0.33 5.30 -3.00
C PHE A 208 1.29 4.62 -2.02
N SER A 209 2.27 3.84 -2.49
CA SER A 209 3.17 3.07 -1.62
C SER A 209 4.49 3.77 -1.30
N PHE A 210 5.14 4.43 -2.27
CA PHE A 210 6.45 5.06 -2.10
C PHE A 210 6.31 6.47 -1.56
N LYS A 211 6.11 6.62 -0.24
CA LYS A 211 5.92 7.91 0.44
C LYS A 211 6.21 7.79 1.93
N ASN A 212 6.39 8.90 2.63
CA ASN A 212 6.54 8.85 4.10
C ASN A 212 5.30 8.17 4.73
N SER A 213 5.54 7.11 5.49
CA SER A 213 4.49 6.43 6.22
C SER A 213 3.82 7.38 7.22
N HIS A 214 2.49 7.32 7.29
CA HIS A 214 1.76 7.92 8.42
C HIS A 214 2.24 7.37 9.77
N GLY A 215 2.93 6.23 9.77
CA GLY A 215 3.34 5.54 10.98
C GLY A 215 2.14 5.07 11.79
N THR A 216 2.42 4.34 12.86
CA THR A 216 1.42 4.04 13.88
C THR A 216 1.77 4.80 15.14
N GLN A 217 0.76 5.20 15.92
CA GLN A 217 1.04 5.74 17.24
C GLN A 217 1.67 4.61 18.06
N PRO A 218 2.94 4.76 18.50
CA PRO A 218 3.59 3.73 19.28
C PRO A 218 2.83 3.54 20.59
N TRP A 219 2.59 2.28 20.97
CA TRP A 219 2.01 1.96 22.27
C TRP A 219 3.14 1.75 23.27
N LYS A 220 3.27 2.68 24.22
CA LYS A 220 4.36 2.73 25.20
C LYS A 220 3.94 2.04 26.49
N VAL A 221 4.53 0.87 26.72
CA VAL A 221 4.36 0.09 27.95
C VAL A 221 5.69 -0.61 28.21
N PRO A 222 6.24 -0.53 29.43
CA PRO A 222 7.52 -1.17 29.73
C PRO A 222 7.42 -2.69 29.61
N LEU A 223 8.54 -3.30 29.21
CA LEU A 223 8.73 -4.74 29.28
C LEU A 223 9.17 -5.11 30.70
N SER A 224 8.24 -5.67 31.48
CA SER A 224 8.50 -6.04 32.88
C SER A 224 8.99 -7.48 33.01
N PHE A 225 10.08 -7.66 33.76
CA PHE A 225 10.65 -8.96 34.15
C PHE A 225 10.43 -9.17 35.65
N GLY A 226 9.46 -10.03 35.98
CA GLY A 226 9.00 -10.18 37.36
C GLY A 226 8.38 -8.89 37.88
N THR A 227 8.73 -8.50 39.11
CA THR A 227 8.16 -7.32 39.79
C THR A 227 9.15 -6.18 40.02
N LYS A 228 10.42 -6.35 39.61
CA LYS A 228 11.51 -5.43 39.98
C LYS A 228 12.22 -4.77 38.81
N LEU A 229 12.19 -5.40 37.63
CA LEU A 229 12.91 -4.92 36.46
C LEU A 229 11.91 -4.55 35.38
N GLU A 230 12.01 -3.32 34.89
CA GLU A 230 11.19 -2.79 33.80
C GLU A 230 12.11 -2.12 32.79
N ILE A 231 11.97 -2.51 31.52
CA ILE A 231 12.71 -1.89 30.42
C ILE A 231 11.71 -1.05 29.63
N PRO A 232 11.87 0.28 29.57
CA PRO A 232 10.99 1.13 28.76
C PRO A 232 11.07 0.74 27.28
N VAL A 233 9.92 0.34 26.73
CA VAL A 233 9.80 -0.01 25.31
C VAL A 233 8.55 0.63 24.72
N CYS A 234 8.53 0.71 23.40
CA CYS A 234 7.35 1.02 22.65
C CYS A 234 7.05 -0.09 21.64
N THR A 235 5.77 -0.29 21.34
CA THR A 235 5.35 -1.27 20.34
C THR A 235 4.71 -0.57 19.15
N VAL A 236 5.16 -0.93 17.96
CA VAL A 236 4.71 -0.37 16.68
C VAL A 236 4.17 -1.52 15.86
N LYS A 237 3.00 -1.36 15.23
CA LYS A 237 2.42 -2.42 14.41
C LYS A 237 3.20 -2.54 13.10
N VAL A 238 3.61 -3.75 12.72
CA VAL A 238 4.38 -3.99 11.49
C VAL A 238 3.50 -3.78 10.26
N TYR A 239 2.28 -4.32 10.29
CA TYR A 239 1.36 -4.25 9.17
C TYR A 239 0.15 -3.39 9.51
N ARG A 240 -0.11 -2.39 8.68
CA ARG A 240 -1.40 -1.74 8.61
C ARG A 240 -2.00 -2.06 7.25
N LYS A 241 -3.05 -2.87 7.23
CA LYS A 241 -3.93 -2.88 6.07
C LYS A 241 -4.53 -1.48 6.00
N ASP A 242 -4.48 -0.85 4.82
CA ASP A 242 -5.20 0.39 4.59
C ASP A 242 -6.63 0.22 5.08
N ALA A 243 -7.14 1.23 5.79
CA ALA A 243 -8.49 1.15 6.30
C ALA A 243 -9.40 0.97 5.08
N PRO A 244 -10.26 -0.05 5.04
CA PRO A 244 -11.18 -0.20 3.92
C PRO A 244 -12.00 1.08 3.80
N PHE A 245 -12.34 1.45 2.56
CA PHE A 245 -13.25 2.57 2.31
C PHE A 245 -14.50 2.40 3.18
N LYS A 246 -14.82 3.44 3.96
CA LYS A 246 -15.94 3.37 4.89
C LYS A 246 -17.20 3.77 4.15
N LEU A 247 -18.09 2.81 3.95
CA LEU A 247 -19.48 3.09 3.61
C LEU A 247 -20.18 3.63 4.86
N SER A 248 -20.42 4.93 4.91
CA SER A 248 -21.30 5.54 5.91
C SER A 248 -22.75 5.38 5.45
N SER A 249 -23.44 4.35 5.95
CA SER A 249 -24.90 4.39 5.99
C SER A 249 -25.29 5.03 7.31
N ASP A 250 -25.97 6.18 7.25
CA ASP A 250 -26.50 6.87 8.43
C ASP A 250 -27.64 6.09 9.10
N VAL A 251 -28.17 5.06 8.42
CA VAL A 251 -29.25 4.23 8.93
C VAL A 251 -28.76 2.79 9.08
N LYS A 252 -28.57 2.37 10.33
CA LYS A 252 -28.45 0.95 10.68
C LYS A 252 -29.74 0.53 11.35
N ASN A 253 -30.64 -0.08 10.58
CA ASN A 253 -31.84 -0.70 11.12
C ASN A 253 -31.47 -2.11 11.59
N PHE A 254 -31.51 -2.34 12.90
CA PHE A 254 -31.41 -3.67 13.47
C PHE A 254 -32.79 -4.08 13.99
N SER A 255 -33.29 -5.22 13.55
CA SER A 255 -34.43 -5.90 14.19
C SER A 255 -33.93 -7.13 14.93
N THR A 256 -34.51 -7.41 16.09
CA THR A 256 -34.29 -8.68 16.80
C THR A 256 -35.50 -9.57 16.59
N VAL A 257 -35.26 -10.80 16.16
CA VAL A 257 -36.29 -11.78 15.83
C VAL A 257 -35.99 -13.11 16.52
N LEU A 258 -36.99 -14.00 16.60
CA LEU A 258 -36.75 -15.38 17.07
C LEU A 258 -35.93 -16.16 16.05
N VAL A 259 -35.09 -17.08 16.54
CA VAL A 259 -34.28 -17.96 15.67
C VAL A 259 -35.19 -19.01 15.00
N GLU A 260 -36.23 -19.45 15.70
CA GLU A 260 -37.20 -20.41 15.21
C GLU A 260 -38.22 -19.79 14.25
N ASP A 261 -38.43 -18.47 14.34
CA ASP A 261 -39.41 -17.74 13.53
C ASP A 261 -38.98 -16.27 13.34
N GLU A 262 -38.35 -15.98 12.19
CA GLU A 262 -37.89 -14.63 11.85
C GLU A 262 -39.03 -13.62 11.69
N SER A 263 -40.29 -14.06 11.59
CA SER A 263 -41.45 -13.16 11.49
C SER A 263 -41.84 -12.52 12.83
N VAL A 264 -41.40 -13.10 13.95
CA VAL A 264 -41.71 -12.63 15.29
C VAL A 264 -40.63 -11.65 15.75
N GLN A 265 -40.98 -10.37 15.77
CA GLN A 265 -40.11 -9.32 16.30
C GLN A 265 -40.18 -9.27 17.83
N LEU A 266 -39.02 -9.13 18.47
CA LEU A 266 -38.89 -9.03 19.91
C LEU A 266 -38.59 -7.59 20.33
N ASN A 267 -39.19 -7.15 21.43
CA ASN A 267 -38.81 -5.88 22.05
C ASN A 267 -37.47 -6.03 22.74
N TYR A 268 -36.66 -4.97 22.68
CA TYR A 268 -35.34 -4.96 23.30
C TYR A 268 -35.39 -5.16 24.83
N GLU A 269 -36.49 -4.73 25.48
CA GLU A 269 -36.70 -4.88 26.92
C GLU A 269 -36.90 -6.33 27.38
N ASP A 270 -37.37 -7.20 26.48
CA ASP A 270 -37.62 -8.62 26.75
C ASP A 270 -36.36 -9.48 26.55
N LEU A 271 -35.29 -8.89 26.00
CA LEU A 271 -34.06 -9.60 25.71
C LEU A 271 -33.26 -9.88 26.98
N VAL A 272 -32.95 -11.16 27.17
CA VAL A 272 -32.09 -11.64 28.25
C VAL A 272 -30.79 -12.17 27.66
N SER A 273 -29.66 -11.64 28.13
CA SER A 273 -28.33 -12.11 27.72
C SER A 273 -27.92 -13.36 28.53
N GLY A 274 -27.22 -14.30 27.89
CA GLY A 274 -26.77 -15.53 28.55
C GLY A 274 -25.79 -16.34 27.71
N ILE A 275 -25.25 -17.41 28.30
CA ILE A 275 -24.32 -18.35 27.66
C ILE A 275 -24.92 -19.75 27.62
N ILE A 276 -24.65 -20.48 26.53
CA ILE A 276 -24.96 -21.91 26.45
C ILE A 276 -23.76 -22.68 27.00
N ARG A 277 -24.00 -23.49 28.04
CA ARG A 277 -22.99 -24.38 28.61
C ARG A 277 -23.62 -25.74 28.91
N HIS A 278 -23.08 -26.80 28.30
CA HIS A 278 -23.61 -28.16 28.42
C HIS A 278 -25.11 -28.22 28.07
N ASP A 279 -25.49 -27.66 26.91
CA ASP A 279 -26.86 -27.62 26.40
C ASP A 279 -27.88 -26.93 27.32
N LYS A 280 -27.41 -26.08 28.25
CA LYS A 280 -28.24 -25.27 29.12
C LYS A 280 -27.95 -23.80 28.93
N PHE A 281 -29.01 -23.00 28.81
CA PHE A 281 -28.92 -21.55 28.83
C PHE A 281 -28.76 -21.05 30.26
N VAL A 282 -27.69 -20.30 30.50
CA VAL A 282 -27.43 -19.64 31.79
C VAL A 282 -27.54 -18.14 31.58
N LYS A 283 -28.55 -17.53 32.21
CA LYS A 283 -28.74 -16.08 32.23
C LYS A 283 -27.53 -15.40 32.86
N VAL A 284 -27.11 -14.30 32.25
CA VAL A 284 -26.03 -13.45 32.72
C VAL A 284 -26.58 -12.05 32.96
N GLU A 285 -26.40 -11.53 34.17
CA GLU A 285 -26.82 -10.17 34.51
C GLU A 285 -25.78 -9.16 33.99
N GLY A 286 -26.22 -8.26 33.11
CA GLY A 286 -25.40 -7.20 32.52
C GLY A 286 -24.91 -7.50 31.09
N ASN A 287 -25.09 -6.52 30.21
CA ASN A 287 -24.69 -6.63 28.79
C ASN A 287 -23.17 -6.42 28.57
N ASP A 288 -22.43 -5.98 29.59
CA ASP A 288 -21.00 -5.66 29.46
C ASP A 288 -20.12 -6.88 29.17
N MET A 289 -20.56 -8.10 29.53
CA MET A 289 -19.82 -9.34 29.25
C MET A 289 -19.97 -9.85 27.81
N PHE A 290 -20.93 -9.31 27.05
CA PHE A 290 -21.23 -9.71 25.66
C PHE A 290 -20.79 -8.68 24.63
N LYS A 291 -19.85 -7.78 24.98
CA LYS A 291 -19.22 -6.91 24.00
C LYS A 291 -18.44 -7.79 23.02
N VAL A 292 -19.05 -8.04 21.86
CA VAL A 292 -18.39 -8.67 20.73
C VAL A 292 -17.35 -7.67 20.23
N ASP A 293 -16.11 -7.86 20.69
CA ASP A 293 -14.98 -7.32 19.96
C ASP A 293 -14.99 -8.01 18.60
N GLY A 294 -15.25 -7.25 17.53
CA GLY A 294 -15.20 -7.76 16.16
C GLY A 294 -13.86 -8.45 15.88
N PRO A 295 -13.77 -9.30 14.84
CA PRO A 295 -12.59 -10.12 14.58
C PRO A 295 -11.33 -9.25 14.53
N ARG A 296 -10.53 -9.31 15.60
CA ARG A 296 -9.22 -8.67 15.64
C ARG A 296 -8.26 -9.62 14.97
N ARG A 297 -7.86 -9.28 13.74
CA ARG A 297 -6.85 -10.02 12.99
C ARG A 297 -5.56 -10.12 13.79
N ASP A 298 -4.84 -11.22 13.59
CA ASP A 298 -3.50 -11.42 14.13
C ASP A 298 -2.64 -10.18 13.86
N SER A 299 -1.91 -9.78 14.89
CA SER A 299 -1.16 -8.54 14.85
C SER A 299 0.29 -8.81 15.20
N THR A 300 1.15 -8.53 14.23
CA THR A 300 2.60 -8.51 14.40
C THR A 300 3.03 -7.10 14.76
N PHE A 301 3.94 -6.99 15.74
CA PHE A 301 4.49 -5.73 16.21
C PHE A 301 6.01 -5.78 16.22
N TYR A 302 6.65 -4.63 16.09
CA TYR A 302 8.01 -4.44 16.58
C TYR A 302 7.96 -3.91 18.01
N VAL A 303 8.84 -4.44 18.88
CA VAL A 303 9.11 -3.91 20.21
C VAL A 303 10.45 -3.20 20.15
N LEU A 304 10.38 -1.87 20.24
CA LEU A 304 11.48 -0.94 20.05
C LEU A 304 11.82 -0.26 21.37
N PRO A 305 13.05 0.25 21.56
CA PRO A 305 13.35 1.13 22.68
C PRO A 305 12.44 2.37 22.69
N ASP A 306 12.09 2.85 23.88
CA ASP A 306 11.43 4.15 24.01
C ASP A 306 12.48 5.28 23.98
N HIS A 307 12.73 5.84 22.79
CA HIS A 307 13.73 6.90 22.58
C HIS A 307 13.45 8.23 23.33
N GLU A 308 12.29 8.37 23.98
CA GLU A 308 12.04 9.48 24.92
C GLU A 308 12.68 9.26 26.31
N LYS A 309 13.28 8.09 26.53
CA LYS A 309 13.97 7.73 27.77
C LYS A 309 15.50 7.86 27.61
N PRO A 310 16.25 7.88 28.73
CA PRO A 310 17.70 7.93 28.69
C PRO A 310 18.30 6.78 27.86
N GLU A 311 19.42 7.04 27.21
CA GLU A 311 20.08 6.11 26.30
C GLU A 311 20.45 4.77 26.96
N GLU A 312 20.72 4.77 28.27
CA GLU A 312 21.00 3.55 29.03
C GLU A 312 19.81 2.58 29.04
N CYS A 313 18.57 3.10 29.02
CA CYS A 313 17.36 2.29 28.91
C CYS A 313 17.26 1.65 27.51
N CYS A 314 17.65 2.38 26.47
CA CYS A 314 17.72 1.85 25.11
C CYS A 314 18.82 0.78 24.99
N GLN A 315 19.98 1.00 25.61
CA GLN A 315 21.06 0.02 25.58
C GLN A 315 20.65 -1.31 26.25
N ALA A 316 19.80 -1.26 27.29
CA ALA A 316 19.28 -2.46 27.93
C ALA A 316 18.46 -3.34 26.97
N ILE A 317 17.64 -2.75 26.08
CA ILE A 317 16.89 -3.54 25.10
C ILE A 317 17.82 -4.12 24.03
N TYR A 318 18.80 -3.34 23.55
CA TYR A 318 19.77 -3.81 22.56
C TYR A 318 20.59 -4.99 23.08
N ASN A 319 21.11 -4.88 24.30
CA ASN A 319 21.85 -5.97 24.95
C ASN A 319 20.98 -7.22 25.11
N LEU A 320 19.69 -7.06 25.45
CA LEU A 320 18.78 -8.19 25.58
C LEU A 320 18.51 -8.87 24.23
N VAL A 321 18.32 -8.11 23.15
CA VAL A 321 18.16 -8.63 21.78
C VAL A 321 19.39 -9.45 21.40
N ASP A 322 20.59 -8.89 21.59
CA ASP A 322 21.86 -9.54 21.24
C ASP A 322 22.07 -10.84 22.01
N VAL A 323 21.87 -10.82 23.33
CA VAL A 323 22.04 -12.02 24.19
C VAL A 323 21.05 -13.12 23.80
N LEU A 324 19.80 -12.78 23.50
CA LEU A 324 18.81 -13.78 23.09
C LEU A 324 19.11 -14.34 21.70
N ALA A 325 19.55 -13.50 20.76
CA ALA A 325 19.97 -13.93 19.43
C ALA A 325 21.18 -14.87 19.50
N GLU A 326 22.23 -14.51 20.24
CA GLU A 326 23.43 -15.32 20.44
C GLU A 326 23.08 -16.68 21.06
N GLN A 327 22.18 -16.69 22.05
CA GLN A 327 21.72 -17.92 22.69
C GLN A 327 20.70 -18.72 21.88
N LYS A 328 20.28 -18.23 20.71
CA LYS A 328 19.20 -18.81 19.87
C LYS A 328 17.91 -19.03 20.66
N LYS A 329 17.55 -18.05 21.49
CA LYS A 329 16.34 -18.06 22.34
C LYS A 329 15.37 -16.96 21.91
N TYR A 330 14.12 -17.21 22.24
CA TYR A 330 13.04 -16.22 22.18
C TYR A 330 12.44 -16.07 23.57
N ALA A 331 11.72 -14.97 23.80
CA ALA A 331 10.97 -14.75 25.04
C ALA A 331 9.47 -14.95 24.80
N ILE A 332 8.74 -15.34 25.85
CA ILE A 332 7.27 -15.34 25.85
C ILE A 332 6.81 -14.21 26.75
N ALA A 333 5.96 -13.34 26.23
CA ALA A 333 5.44 -12.19 26.94
C ALA A 333 3.90 -12.26 27.02
N ARG A 334 3.35 -11.80 28.14
CA ARG A 334 1.92 -11.55 28.29
C ARG A 334 1.65 -10.07 28.02
N ARG A 335 0.76 -9.78 27.10
CA ARG A 335 0.31 -8.41 26.80
C ARG A 335 -1.15 -8.24 27.16
N VAL A 336 -1.47 -7.09 27.76
CA VAL A 336 -2.84 -6.64 28.04
C VAL A 336 -2.94 -5.22 27.49
N TYR A 337 -3.76 -4.99 26.46
CA TYR A 337 -3.84 -3.68 25.81
C TYR A 337 -4.48 -2.63 26.72
N ASN A 338 -5.62 -2.98 27.33
CA ASN A 338 -6.35 -2.20 28.33
C ASN A 338 -6.90 -3.13 29.42
N ALA A 339 -7.27 -2.58 30.58
CA ALA A 339 -7.86 -3.34 31.69
C ALA A 339 -9.08 -4.19 31.29
N ASN A 340 -9.84 -3.75 30.28
CA ASN A 340 -11.04 -4.43 29.79
C ASN A 340 -10.77 -5.34 28.58
N THR A 341 -9.52 -5.62 28.24
CA THR A 341 -9.16 -6.53 27.14
C THR A 341 -8.63 -7.85 27.68
N LYS A 342 -8.99 -8.95 27.01
CA LYS A 342 -8.42 -10.27 27.34
C LYS A 342 -6.89 -10.21 27.20
N PRO A 343 -6.13 -10.79 28.14
CA PRO A 343 -4.69 -10.97 27.94
C PRO A 343 -4.44 -11.79 26.68
N LYS A 344 -3.28 -11.59 26.07
CA LYS A 344 -2.78 -12.36 24.94
C LYS A 344 -1.32 -12.72 25.21
N PHE A 345 -0.90 -13.90 24.76
CA PHE A 345 0.48 -14.32 24.82
C PHE A 345 1.16 -14.06 23.49
N PHE A 346 2.41 -13.65 23.54
CA PHE A 346 3.22 -13.33 22.39
C PHE A 346 4.58 -13.97 22.52
N VAL A 347 5.16 -14.36 21.39
CA VAL A 347 6.59 -14.65 21.27
C VAL A 347 7.32 -13.38 20.85
N LEU A 348 8.46 -13.12 21.49
CA LEU A 348 9.40 -12.06 21.15
C LEU A 348 10.64 -12.70 20.51
N VAL A 349 10.75 -12.54 19.20
CA VAL A 349 11.87 -13.06 18.40
C VAL A 349 12.90 -11.93 18.22
N PRO A 350 14.16 -12.10 18.65
CA PRO A 350 15.17 -11.05 18.51
C PRO A 350 15.46 -10.75 17.03
N GLN A 351 15.64 -9.47 16.69
CA GLN A 351 16.01 -8.98 15.37
C GLN A 351 17.28 -8.13 15.48
N PRO A 352 18.47 -8.75 15.57
CA PRO A 352 19.74 -8.06 15.79
C PRO A 352 20.23 -7.28 14.55
N ASP A 353 19.74 -7.65 13.36
CA ASP A 353 20.16 -7.08 12.07
C ASP A 353 19.35 -5.84 11.66
N LEU A 354 18.28 -5.51 12.39
CA LEU A 354 17.48 -4.31 12.14
C LEU A 354 18.08 -3.10 12.87
N GLU A 355 17.92 -1.91 12.26
CA GLU A 355 18.30 -0.64 12.88
C GLU A 355 17.05 0.24 13.09
N PRO A 356 16.67 0.56 14.35
CA PRO A 356 17.28 0.09 15.59
C PRO A 356 16.98 -1.40 15.88
N LYS A 357 17.87 -2.05 16.66
CA LYS A 357 17.69 -3.44 17.10
C LYS A 357 16.40 -3.59 17.89
N CYS A 358 15.65 -4.66 17.63
CA CYS A 358 14.31 -4.80 18.19
C CYS A 358 13.88 -6.27 18.38
N PHE A 359 12.66 -6.48 18.89
CA PHE A 359 11.99 -7.77 18.82
C PHE A 359 10.85 -7.72 17.80
N ALA A 360 10.73 -8.77 16.98
CA ALA A 360 9.48 -9.09 16.30
C ALA A 360 8.55 -9.81 17.30
N MET A 361 7.35 -9.26 17.50
CA MET A 361 6.36 -9.77 18.44
C MET A 361 5.15 -10.32 17.69
N SER A 362 4.92 -11.63 17.81
CA SER A 362 3.81 -12.35 17.17
C SER A 362 2.94 -13.05 18.21
N GLU A 363 1.63 -13.01 18.00
CA GLU A 363 0.66 -13.63 18.90
C GLU A 363 0.79 -15.15 18.89
N LEU A 364 0.66 -15.78 20.07
CA LEU A 364 0.65 -17.23 20.23
C LEU A 364 -0.79 -17.72 20.40
N PRO A 365 -1.16 -18.85 19.78
CA PRO A 365 -2.50 -19.41 19.93
C PRO A 365 -2.70 -19.96 21.35
N TYR A 366 -3.93 -19.91 21.81
CA TYR A 366 -4.35 -20.62 23.01
C TYR A 366 -4.60 -22.11 22.72
N ALA A 367 -4.60 -22.94 23.76
CA ALA A 367 -4.78 -24.39 23.61
C ALA A 367 -6.14 -24.77 22.99
N ASP A 368 -7.18 -23.97 23.23
CA ASP A 368 -8.52 -24.13 22.66
C ASP A 368 -8.63 -23.66 21.20
N GLU A 369 -7.65 -22.90 20.70
CA GLU A 369 -7.57 -22.48 19.30
C GLU A 369 -6.87 -23.52 18.41
N VAL A 370 -6.13 -24.46 19.00
CA VAL A 370 -5.42 -25.52 18.27
C VAL A 370 -6.39 -26.65 17.90
N ASN A 371 -6.72 -26.77 16.60
CA ASN A 371 -7.61 -27.81 16.12
C ASN A 371 -6.88 -29.13 15.84
N ASN A 372 -6.82 -30.00 16.85
CA ASN A 372 -6.21 -31.33 16.74
C ASN A 372 -7.12 -32.41 16.10
N LYS A 373 -8.27 -32.04 15.52
CA LYS A 373 -9.22 -33.02 14.96
C LYS A 373 -8.77 -33.60 13.62
N TYR A 374 -7.89 -32.92 12.90
CA TYR A 374 -7.41 -33.36 11.59
C TYR A 374 -6.10 -34.12 11.73
N LYS A 375 -6.06 -35.33 11.16
CA LYS A 375 -4.82 -36.09 10.99
C LYS A 375 -4.49 -36.09 9.51
N PHE A 376 -3.40 -35.45 9.14
CA PHE A 376 -2.87 -35.54 7.79
C PHE A 376 -2.16 -36.87 7.62
N VAL A 377 -2.46 -37.56 6.52
CA VAL A 377 -1.67 -38.74 6.11
C VAL A 377 -0.43 -38.20 5.41
N VAL A 378 0.75 -38.61 5.88
CA VAL A 378 2.01 -38.26 5.22
C VAL A 378 1.93 -38.82 3.80
N PRO A 379 2.08 -38.00 2.75
CA PRO A 379 2.09 -38.50 1.39
C PRO A 379 3.19 -39.57 1.26
N THR A 380 2.81 -40.81 0.97
CA THR A 380 3.78 -41.84 0.63
C THR A 380 4.37 -41.45 -0.71
N ALA A 381 5.69 -41.24 -0.78
CA ALA A 381 6.37 -40.97 -2.04
C ALA A 381 5.95 -42.07 -3.02
N SER A 382 5.20 -41.70 -4.07
CA SER A 382 4.84 -42.66 -5.09
C SER A 382 6.14 -43.15 -5.70
N ALA A 383 6.28 -44.47 -5.86
CA ALA A 383 7.43 -45.11 -6.53
C ALA A 383 7.51 -44.77 -8.04
N THR A 384 6.91 -43.65 -8.45
CA THR A 384 7.21 -42.99 -9.71
C THR A 384 8.71 -42.76 -9.75
N GLU A 385 9.34 -43.43 -10.71
CA GLU A 385 10.69 -43.19 -11.21
C GLU A 385 11.00 -41.69 -11.15
N SER A 386 12.22 -41.34 -10.76
CA SER A 386 12.72 -39.96 -10.69
C SER A 386 12.47 -39.25 -12.02
N LYS A 387 11.27 -38.68 -12.19
CA LYS A 387 10.97 -37.77 -13.29
C LYS A 387 11.92 -36.60 -13.10
N ASN A 388 12.50 -36.12 -14.20
CA ASN A 388 13.52 -35.07 -14.24
C ASN A 388 13.24 -33.98 -13.19
N GLU A 389 13.90 -34.08 -12.01
CA GLU A 389 13.87 -33.02 -10.99
C GLU A 389 14.34 -31.69 -11.57
N ASP A 390 15.11 -31.77 -12.66
CA ASP A 390 15.57 -30.68 -13.49
C ASP A 390 14.42 -29.86 -14.12
N GLU A 391 13.35 -30.49 -14.64
CA GLU A 391 12.23 -29.75 -15.25
C GLU A 391 11.39 -28.98 -14.22
N PHE A 392 11.14 -29.60 -13.06
CA PHE A 392 10.46 -28.93 -11.94
C PHE A 392 11.32 -27.76 -11.43
N THR A 393 12.61 -27.99 -11.22
CA THR A 393 13.54 -26.94 -10.76
C THR A 393 13.64 -25.80 -11.77
N GLN A 394 13.72 -26.09 -13.06
CA GLN A 394 13.74 -25.09 -14.13
C GLN A 394 12.45 -24.28 -14.17
N PHE A 395 11.29 -24.92 -14.03
CA PHE A 395 10.02 -24.22 -13.92
C PHE A 395 9.98 -23.28 -12.70
N PHE A 396 10.38 -23.73 -11.51
CA PHE A 396 10.43 -22.87 -10.32
C PHE A 396 11.41 -21.70 -10.48
N ARG A 397 12.60 -21.93 -11.04
CA ARG A 397 13.56 -20.86 -11.35
C ARG A 397 13.00 -19.86 -12.36
N SER A 398 12.22 -20.33 -13.35
CA SER A 398 11.56 -19.44 -14.30
C SER A 398 10.50 -18.52 -13.66
N MET A 399 10.06 -18.81 -12.44
CA MET A 399 9.10 -18.00 -11.69
C MET A 399 9.72 -17.24 -10.52
N ASP A 400 10.98 -17.54 -10.18
CA ASP A 400 11.68 -16.90 -9.08
C ASP A 400 12.20 -15.54 -9.53
N ILE A 401 11.58 -14.47 -9.03
CA ILE A 401 11.95 -13.08 -9.36
C ILE A 401 13.39 -12.70 -9.00
N TRP A 402 14.07 -13.54 -8.21
CA TRP A 402 15.47 -13.37 -7.83
C TRP A 402 16.45 -14.15 -8.72
N ASP A 403 15.95 -15.01 -9.61
CA ASP A 403 16.77 -15.79 -10.53
C ASP A 403 16.94 -15.05 -11.87
N ASP A 404 18.16 -15.03 -12.41
CA ASP A 404 18.46 -14.40 -13.71
C ASP A 404 17.66 -15.03 -14.88
N ASN A 405 17.14 -16.25 -14.70
CA ASN A 405 16.31 -16.95 -15.68
C ASN A 405 14.82 -16.71 -15.50
N CYS A 406 14.41 -15.82 -14.57
CA CYS A 406 13.01 -15.49 -14.38
C CYS A 406 12.37 -15.06 -15.70
N LYS A 407 11.25 -15.70 -16.03
CA LYS A 407 10.43 -15.38 -17.20
C LYS A 407 9.22 -14.55 -16.83
N VAL A 408 8.88 -14.47 -15.54
CA VAL A 408 7.73 -13.71 -15.05
C VAL A 408 8.15 -12.25 -14.82
N ASN A 409 7.44 -11.33 -15.46
CA ASN A 409 7.68 -9.89 -15.26
C ASN A 409 6.69 -9.32 -14.24
N ILE A 410 7.10 -9.30 -12.97
CA ILE A 410 6.35 -8.61 -11.91
C ILE A 410 7.08 -7.31 -11.60
N PRO A 411 6.52 -6.13 -11.91
CA PRO A 411 7.23 -4.86 -11.72
C PRO A 411 7.37 -4.49 -10.24
N LEU A 412 6.39 -4.85 -9.40
CA LEU A 412 6.32 -4.46 -7.99
C LEU A 412 6.00 -5.67 -7.12
N SER A 413 6.59 -5.74 -5.93
CA SER A 413 6.17 -6.72 -4.93
C SER A 413 4.77 -6.40 -4.39
N PRO A 414 4.07 -7.40 -3.82
CA PRO A 414 2.75 -7.19 -3.20
C PRO A 414 2.72 -6.11 -2.10
N LYS A 415 3.87 -5.76 -1.50
CA LYS A 415 3.95 -4.70 -0.48
C LYS A 415 3.85 -3.29 -1.07
N LEU A 416 4.25 -3.12 -2.33
CA LEU A 416 4.21 -1.84 -3.05
C LEU A 416 2.98 -1.71 -3.93
N MET A 417 2.19 -2.79 -4.06
CA MET A 417 0.95 -2.80 -4.82
C MET A 417 -0.24 -2.37 -3.98
N LEU A 418 -1.21 -1.70 -4.62
CA LEU A 418 -2.50 -1.43 -4.02
C LEU A 418 -3.26 -2.73 -3.71
N ASP A 419 -4.00 -2.73 -2.60
CA ASP A 419 -4.93 -3.82 -2.28
C ASP A 419 -5.96 -3.97 -3.41
N TRP A 420 -6.00 -5.17 -4.01
CA TRP A 420 -6.78 -5.41 -5.22
C TRP A 420 -8.28 -5.12 -5.05
N TYR A 421 -8.84 -5.40 -3.86
CA TYR A 421 -10.26 -5.12 -3.59
C TYR A 421 -10.52 -3.63 -3.59
N SER A 422 -9.64 -2.85 -2.96
CA SER A 422 -9.71 -1.39 -2.95
C SER A 422 -9.60 -0.84 -4.36
N ASN A 423 -8.70 -1.40 -5.16
CA ASN A 423 -8.53 -1.02 -6.56
C ASN A 423 -9.80 -1.29 -7.40
N LYS A 424 -10.37 -2.50 -7.35
CA LYS A 424 -11.61 -2.81 -8.09
C LYS A 424 -12.81 -1.99 -7.61
N LEU A 425 -12.88 -1.70 -6.30
CA LEU A 425 -13.94 -0.86 -5.75
C LEU A 425 -13.84 0.58 -6.26
N VAL A 426 -12.62 1.14 -6.34
CA VAL A 426 -12.38 2.46 -6.95
C VAL A 426 -12.83 2.47 -8.42
N ASN A 427 -12.44 1.45 -9.20
CA ASN A 427 -12.82 1.35 -10.61
C ASN A 427 -14.36 1.28 -10.77
N ALA A 428 -15.03 0.45 -9.95
CA ALA A 428 -16.48 0.31 -9.98
C ALA A 428 -17.20 1.61 -9.58
N VAL A 429 -16.73 2.30 -8.53
CA VAL A 429 -17.31 3.57 -8.09
C VAL A 429 -17.15 4.65 -9.15
N ALA A 430 -15.95 4.81 -9.72
CA ALA A 430 -15.73 5.81 -10.76
C ALA A 430 -16.63 5.56 -11.99
N LYS A 431 -16.72 4.31 -12.45
CA LYS A 431 -17.60 3.93 -13.56
C LYS A 431 -19.07 4.24 -13.27
N GLN A 432 -19.54 3.93 -12.07
CA GLN A 432 -20.92 4.18 -11.67
C GLN A 432 -21.21 5.67 -11.47
N TYR A 433 -20.30 6.41 -10.85
CA TYR A 433 -20.47 7.81 -10.46
C TYR A 433 -20.38 8.77 -11.65
N LEU A 434 -19.44 8.54 -12.56
CA LEU A 434 -19.22 9.40 -13.73
C LEU A 434 -20.23 9.14 -14.86
N HIS A 435 -20.98 8.04 -14.79
CA HIS A 435 -21.89 7.60 -15.86
C HIS A 435 -21.23 7.54 -17.25
N ARG A 436 -19.94 7.19 -17.28
CA ARG A 436 -19.13 7.07 -18.50
C ARG A 436 -18.50 5.69 -18.60
N ASP A 437 -18.29 5.23 -19.82
CA ASP A 437 -17.59 3.98 -20.08
C ASP A 437 -16.07 4.24 -20.10
N LEU A 438 -15.50 4.36 -18.90
CA LEU A 438 -14.06 4.43 -18.69
C LEU A 438 -13.57 3.05 -18.26
N ASP A 439 -12.66 2.43 -19.01
CA ASP A 439 -12.05 1.16 -18.61
C ASP A 439 -10.81 1.39 -17.75
N LEU A 440 -11.05 1.71 -16.47
CA LEU A 440 -9.97 1.92 -15.50
C LEU A 440 -9.14 0.67 -15.22
N ASN A 441 -9.54 -0.51 -15.71
CA ASN A 441 -8.74 -1.73 -15.57
C ASN A 441 -7.56 -1.75 -16.56
N GLU A 442 -7.57 -0.94 -17.62
CA GLU A 442 -6.45 -0.85 -18.56
C GLU A 442 -5.15 -0.38 -17.88
N ILE A 443 -5.27 0.39 -16.80
CA ILE A 443 -4.17 0.90 -15.99
C ILE A 443 -3.94 0.08 -14.70
N ASP A 444 -4.56 -1.09 -14.57
CA ASP A 444 -4.20 -2.04 -13.52
C ASP A 444 -2.90 -2.77 -13.88
N ILE A 445 -2.08 -3.05 -12.87
CA ILE A 445 -1.01 -4.04 -13.04
C ILE A 445 -1.68 -5.40 -13.17
N ASP A 446 -1.38 -6.08 -14.26
CA ASP A 446 -1.71 -7.48 -14.41
C ASP A 446 -0.61 -8.30 -13.75
N ASP A 447 -0.82 -8.64 -12.48
CA ASP A 447 0.13 -9.36 -11.63
C ASP A 447 0.48 -10.77 -12.17
N LEU A 448 -0.29 -11.24 -13.16
CA LEU A 448 -0.12 -12.53 -13.83
C LEU A 448 -0.09 -12.38 -15.36
N ALA A 449 0.24 -11.19 -15.88
CA ALA A 449 0.32 -10.95 -17.31
C ALA A 449 1.09 -12.08 -17.97
N GLU A 450 0.42 -12.80 -18.88
CA GLU A 450 1.03 -13.92 -19.58
C GLU A 450 2.28 -13.40 -20.30
N THR A 451 3.44 -13.70 -19.75
CA THR A 451 4.69 -13.55 -20.47
C THR A 451 4.70 -14.54 -21.62
N GLU A 452 5.54 -14.30 -22.63
CA GLU A 452 5.77 -15.23 -23.73
C GLU A 452 5.78 -16.69 -23.23
N THR A 453 5.18 -17.60 -24.00
CA THR A 453 4.98 -19.02 -23.67
C THR A 453 6.12 -19.57 -22.81
N ASN A 454 5.85 -19.85 -21.54
CA ASN A 454 6.84 -20.43 -20.64
C ASN A 454 7.08 -21.88 -21.03
N GLU A 455 8.14 -22.11 -21.83
CA GLU A 455 8.52 -23.44 -22.31
C GLU A 455 8.74 -24.45 -21.17
N PHE A 456 9.17 -23.98 -19.99
CA PHE A 456 9.33 -24.82 -18.80
C PHE A 456 7.99 -25.24 -18.20
N LEU A 457 6.97 -24.37 -18.24
CA LEU A 457 5.61 -24.74 -17.84
C LEU A 457 5.04 -25.81 -18.78
N ASP A 458 5.26 -25.67 -20.08
CA ASP A 458 4.80 -26.66 -21.06
C ASP A 458 5.54 -27.99 -20.92
N ALA A 459 6.85 -27.97 -20.65
CA ALA A 459 7.64 -29.15 -20.33
C ALA A 459 7.12 -29.81 -19.04
N PHE A 460 6.88 -29.03 -17.99
CA PHE A 460 6.34 -29.50 -16.73
C PHE A 460 4.96 -30.14 -16.87
N LYS A 461 4.03 -29.51 -17.60
CA LYS A 461 2.70 -30.07 -17.90
C LYS A 461 2.79 -31.40 -18.68
N LYS A 462 3.77 -31.54 -19.58
CA LYS A 462 4.02 -32.78 -20.32
C LYS A 462 4.56 -33.90 -19.42
N SER A 463 5.48 -33.59 -18.49
CA SER A 463 6.04 -34.57 -17.56
C SER A 463 5.12 -34.89 -16.38
N TRP A 464 4.20 -33.98 -16.04
CA TRP A 464 3.20 -34.11 -14.98
C TRP A 464 1.78 -33.89 -15.51
N PRO A 465 1.25 -34.81 -16.33
CA PRO A 465 -0.08 -34.67 -16.89
C PRO A 465 -1.15 -34.72 -15.78
N GLU A 466 -2.11 -33.81 -15.86
CA GLU A 466 -3.27 -33.80 -14.98
C GLU A 466 -4.11 -35.06 -15.22
N LYS A 467 -4.34 -35.86 -14.17
CA LYS A 467 -5.27 -36.98 -14.26
C LYS A 467 -6.68 -36.44 -14.14
N THR A 468 -7.32 -36.14 -15.27
CA THR A 468 -8.77 -35.98 -15.33
C THR A 468 -9.40 -37.33 -15.02
N THR A 469 -9.78 -37.53 -13.77
CA THR A 469 -10.64 -38.66 -13.39
C THR A 469 -12.03 -38.28 -13.89
N ASN A 470 -12.42 -38.80 -15.05
CA ASN A 470 -13.83 -38.90 -15.38
C ASN A 470 -14.41 -39.84 -14.33
N ILE A 471 -15.00 -39.27 -13.29
CA ILE A 471 -15.88 -40.01 -12.40
C ILE A 471 -17.11 -40.26 -13.26
N ASP A 472 -17.13 -41.40 -13.95
CA ASP A 472 -18.33 -41.87 -14.62
C ASP A 472 -19.38 -42.04 -13.52
N ASP A 473 -20.43 -41.21 -13.54
CA ASP A 473 -21.61 -41.22 -12.65
C ASP A 473 -22.43 -42.54 -12.75
N GLU A 474 -21.88 -43.62 -13.32
CA GLU A 474 -22.59 -44.86 -13.60
C GLU A 474 -22.69 -45.84 -12.42
N ASN A 475 -22.30 -45.47 -11.20
CA ASN A 475 -22.51 -46.35 -10.01
C ASN A 475 -22.99 -45.58 -8.76
N MET A 476 -24.00 -44.73 -8.92
CA MET A 476 -24.92 -44.40 -7.83
C MET A 476 -26.33 -44.90 -8.16
N ASP A 477 -26.50 -46.22 -8.12
CA ASP A 477 -27.80 -46.90 -7.95
C ASP A 477 -27.86 -47.55 -6.56
#